data_AF-A0A8T6ZXF4-F1
#
_entry.id   AF-A0A8T6ZXF4-F1
#
_cell.length_a   1.000
_cell.length_b   1.000
_cell.length_c   1.000
_cell.angle_alpha   90.00
_cell.angle_beta   90.00
_cell.angle_gamma   90.00
#
_symmetry.space_group_name_H-M   'P 1'
#
loop_
_entity.id
_entity.type
_entity.pdbx_description
1 polymer ?
#
loop_
_entity_poly.entity_id
_entity_poly.type
_entity_poly.pdbx_seq_one_letter_code
_entity_poly.pdbx_strand_id
1 'polypeptide(L)' 'MSEEKAQEFTPFANLLRGFCPVVVDVETGGFNSSTDALLEIPAVLISINQ' A
#
# COMPACT_ATOMS: atom_id res chain seq x y z
N MET A 1 24.77 6.20 -27.14
CA MET A 1 24.67 6.09 -25.67
C MET A 1 23.36 6.70 -25.27
N SER A 2 22.30 5.90 -25.31
CA SER A 2 20.96 6.27 -24.87
C SER A 2 20.60 5.26 -23.81
N GLU A 3 20.36 5.78 -22.61
CA GLU A 3 20.25 5.06 -21.35
C GLU A 3 19.21 3.93 -21.43
N GLU A 4 19.68 2.69 -21.38
CA GLU A 4 18.86 1.53 -21.14
C GLU A 4 18.47 1.56 -19.66
N LYS A 5 17.27 2.08 -19.34
CA LYS A 5 16.76 2.05 -17.97
C LYS A 5 16.62 0.59 -17.56
N ALA A 6 17.45 0.15 -16.62
CA ALA A 6 17.27 -1.12 -15.94
C ALA A 6 15.85 -1.15 -15.36
N GLN A 7 15.03 -2.08 -15.85
CA GLN A 7 13.69 -2.25 -15.33
C GLN A 7 13.80 -2.82 -13.92
N GLU A 8 13.68 -1.95 -12.92
CA GLU A 8 13.71 -2.31 -11.52
C GLU A 8 12.59 -3.33 -11.26
N PHE A 9 12.98 -4.57 -10.96
CA PHE A 9 12.03 -5.65 -10.74
C PHE A 9 11.26 -5.36 -9.45
N THR A 10 10.03 -4.88 -9.61
CA THR A 10 9.10 -4.64 -8.52
C THR A 10 8.07 -5.77 -8.55
N PRO A 11 8.23 -6.84 -7.73
CA PRO A 11 7.38 -8.03 -7.82
C PRO A 11 5.89 -7.68 -7.73
N PHE A 12 5.53 -6.70 -6.91
CA PHE A 12 4.16 -6.21 -6.80
C PHE A 12 3.65 -5.44 -8.03
N ALA A 13 4.50 -4.71 -8.76
CA ALA A 13 4.03 -4.02 -9.97
C ALA A 13 3.59 -5.03 -11.05
N ASN A 14 4.30 -6.16 -11.16
CA ASN A 14 3.92 -7.21 -12.10
C ASN A 14 2.69 -7.98 -11.63
N LEU A 15 2.61 -8.33 -10.34
CA LEU A 15 1.51 -9.12 -9.79
C LEU A 15 0.20 -8.32 -9.67
N LEU A 16 0.32 -7.05 -9.27
CA LEU A 16 -0.80 -6.18 -8.95
C LEU A 16 -0.92 -5.02 -9.94
N ARG A 17 -0.54 -5.20 -11.21
CA ARG A 17 -0.76 -4.21 -12.28
C ARG A 17 -0.24 -2.80 -11.95
N GLY A 18 0.88 -2.72 -11.23
CA GLY A 18 1.50 -1.46 -10.80
C GLY A 18 1.05 -0.94 -9.44
N PHE A 19 0.17 -1.64 -8.71
CA PHE A 19 -0.24 -1.24 -7.37
C PHE A 19 0.81 -1.58 -6.30
N CYS A 20 0.96 -0.68 -5.32
CA CYS A 20 1.72 -0.91 -4.09
C CYS A 20 0.74 -1.31 -2.98
N PRO A 21 0.74 -2.58 -2.53
CA PRO A 21 -0.21 -3.03 -1.51
C PRO A 21 0.20 -2.53 -0.13
N VAL A 22 -0.78 -2.01 0.61
CA VAL A 22 -0.64 -1.54 1.99
C VAL A 22 -1.76 -2.17 2.81
N VAL A 23 -1.40 -2.85 3.90
CA VAL A 23 -2.39 -3.31 4.88
C VAL A 23 -2.71 -2.13 5.78
N VAL A 24 -3.99 -1.82 5.92
CA VAL A 24 -4.49 -0.73 6.75
C VAL A 24 -5.52 -1.30 7.70
N ASP A 25 -5.41 -0.94 8.97
CA ASP A 25 -6.43 -1.13 9.98
C ASP A 25 -6.85 0.23 10.54
N VAL A 26 -8.05 0.33 11.11
CA VAL A 26 -8.63 1.58 11.60
C VAL A 26 -9.38 1.37 12.90
N GLU A 27 -9.10 2.23 13.88
CA GLU A 27 -9.88 2.31 15.11
C GLU A 27 -10.71 3.59 15.07
N THR A 28 -12.01 3.49 15.37
CA THR A 28 -12.97 4.59 15.17
C THR A 28 -13.87 4.75 16.39
N GLY A 29 -14.39 5.97 16.58
CA GLY A 29 -15.34 6.26 17.65
C GLY A 29 -16.75 5.72 17.41
N GLY A 30 -16.99 5.06 16.28
CA GLY A 30 -18.29 4.54 15.87
C GLY A 30 -18.29 4.06 14.41
N PHE A 31 -19.44 3.57 13.95
CA PHE A 31 -19.55 2.90 12.64
C PHE A 31 -19.82 3.86 11.46
N ASN A 32 -20.19 5.11 11.71
CA ASN A 32 -20.47 6.08 10.65
C ASN A 32 -19.21 6.85 10.27
N SER A 33 -18.59 6.46 9.15
CA SER A 33 -17.38 7.09 8.64
C SER A 33 -17.51 8.58 8.29
N SER A 34 -18.73 9.11 8.14
CA SER A 34 -18.95 10.53 7.84
C SER A 34 -18.99 11.41 9.10
N THR A 35 -19.27 10.84 10.26
CA THR A 35 -19.50 11.61 11.50
C THR A 35 -18.62 11.21 12.66
N ASP A 36 -18.18 9.95 12.69
CA ASP A 36 -17.51 9.38 13.84
C ASP A 36 -16.00 9.59 13.68
N ALA A 37 -15.33 9.92 14.78
CA ALA A 37 -13.91 10.26 14.75
C ALA A 37 -13.03 9.05 14.40
N LEU A 38 -11.98 9.27 13.62
CA LEU A 38 -10.87 8.33 13.49
C LEU A 38 -9.95 8.47 14.70
N LEU A 39 -9.68 7.36 15.39
CA LEU A 39 -8.88 7.34 16.61
C LEU A 39 -7.45 6.90 16.33
N GLU A 40 -7.26 5.82 15.56
CA GLU A 40 -5.95 5.29 15.16
C GLU A 40 -5.99 4.73 13.73
N ILE A 41 -4.84 4.77 13.03
CA ILE A 41 -4.69 4.25 11.66
C ILE A 41 -3.30 3.62 11.43
N PRO A 42 -3.04 2.41 11.94
CA PRO A 42 -1.81 1.69 11.62
C PRO A 42 -1.80 1.24 10.15
N ALA A 43 -0.63 1.36 9.51
CA ALA A 43 -0.40 0.91 8.14
C ALA A 43 0.91 0.12 8.04
N VAL A 44 0.90 -0.96 7.27
CA VAL A 44 2.07 -1.85 7.07
C VAL A 44 2.33 -2.04 5.58
N LEU A 45 3.56 -1.73 5.16
CA LEU A 45 4.03 -2.03 3.81
C LEU A 45 4.33 -3.51 3.68
N ILE A 46 3.84 -4.12 2.61
CA ILE A 46 4.14 -5.52 2.30
C ILE A 46 5.37 -5.54 1.39
N SER A 47 6.31 -6.45 1.68
CA SER A 47 7.41 -6.81 0.79
C SER A 47 7.30 -8.27 0.39
N ILE A 48 7.70 -8.59 -0.84
CA ILE A 48 7.92 -9.97 -1.28
C ILE A 48 9.41 -10.23 -1.22
N ASN A 49 9.81 -11.20 -0.39
CA ASN A 49 11.16 -11.73 -0.43
C ASN A 49 11.25 -12.75 -1.58
N GLN A 50 12.37 -12.73 -2.30
CA GLN A 50 12.72 -13.76 -3.28
C GLN A 50 13.64 -14.79 -2.66
#